data_AF-A0A370FUJ6-F1
#
_entry.id   AF-A0A370FUJ6-F1
#
_cell.length_a   1.000
_cell.length_b   1.000
_cell.length_c   1.000
_cell.angle_alpha   90.00
_cell.angle_beta   90.00
_cell.angle_gamma   90.00
#
_symmetry.space_group_name_H-M   'P 1'
#
loop_
_entity.id
_entity.type
_entity.pdbx_description
1 polymer ?
#
loop_
_entity_poly.entity_id
_entity_poly.type
_entity_poly.pdbx_seq_one_letter_code
_entity_poly.pdbx_strand_id
1 'polypeptide(L)'
;MKIAELGKATVQAELTVRREMAIRIGRQVAFLVVAAVFGLLAILSGHALLWAFAYQTLGFSVLGAAILVFAIDGAMALLFLLLGRRSIMTATEIRARFAREHALNELRQAMALTAVTTAIAGPVGRQALRAILHLVRSVFGRKGI
;
A
#
# COMPACT_ATOMS: atom_id res chain seq x y z
N MET A 1 12.64 -32.61 6.25
CA MET A 1 13.20 -31.35 5.71
C MET A 1 12.65 -30.22 6.55
N LYS A 2 13.54 -29.45 7.16
CA LYS A 2 13.29 -28.77 8.45
C LYS A 2 12.50 -27.49 8.20
N ILE A 3 11.48 -27.26 9.00
CA ILE A 3 10.55 -26.11 8.95
C ILE A 3 11.25 -24.74 8.75
N ALA A 4 12.51 -24.62 9.16
CA ALA A 4 13.37 -23.46 8.92
C ALA A 4 13.71 -23.19 7.43
N GLU A 5 13.87 -24.22 6.59
CA GLU A 5 14.13 -24.06 5.14
C GLU A 5 12.88 -23.61 4.39
N LEU A 6 11.71 -24.14 4.77
CA LEU A 6 10.40 -23.70 4.25
C LEU A 6 10.13 -22.23 4.63
N GLY A 7 10.42 -21.84 5.88
CA GLY A 7 10.30 -20.45 6.34
C GLY A 7 11.26 -19.49 5.64
N LYS A 8 12.50 -19.92 5.34
CA LYS A 8 13.41 -19.10 4.53
C LYS A 8 12.92 -18.94 3.09
N ALA A 9 12.44 -20.02 2.47
CA ALA A 9 11.96 -19.99 1.09
C ALA A 9 10.72 -19.09 0.93
N THR A 10 9.79 -19.09 1.89
CA THR A 10 8.60 -18.22 1.85
C THR A 10 8.93 -16.75 2.04
N VAL A 11 9.80 -16.41 3.00
CA VAL A 11 10.26 -15.03 3.21
C VAL A 11 11.01 -14.50 1.99
N GLN A 12 11.82 -15.35 1.36
CA GLN A 12 12.59 -14.98 0.18
C GLN A 12 11.71 -14.79 -1.06
N ALA A 13 10.64 -15.58 -1.19
CA ALA A 13 9.60 -15.39 -2.22
C ALA A 13 8.78 -14.11 -2.00
N GLU A 14 8.44 -13.76 -0.75
CA GLU A 14 7.79 -12.46 -0.46
C GLU A 14 8.71 -11.28 -0.80
N LEU A 15 10.00 -11.38 -0.50
CA LEU A 15 10.96 -10.33 -0.80
C LEU A 15 11.12 -10.09 -2.31
N THR A 16 11.17 -11.16 -3.12
CA THR A 16 11.20 -11.03 -4.58
C THR A 16 9.92 -10.39 -5.13
N VAL A 17 8.75 -10.80 -4.64
CA VAL A 17 7.47 -10.20 -5.04
C VAL A 17 7.42 -8.71 -4.71
N ARG A 18 7.87 -8.31 -3.51
CA ARG A 18 7.92 -6.89 -3.11
C ARG A 18 8.92 -6.09 -3.94
N ARG A 19 10.06 -6.68 -4.30
CA ARG A 19 11.08 -6.03 -5.14
C ARG A 19 10.56 -5.76 -6.55
N GLU A 20 9.94 -6.75 -7.19
CA GLU A 20 9.32 -6.59 -8.52
C GLU A 20 8.19 -5.57 -8.50
N MET A 21 7.38 -5.55 -7.43
CA MET A 21 6.34 -4.54 -7.26
C MET A 21 6.93 -3.12 -7.10
N ALA A 22 8.01 -2.97 -6.34
CA ALA A 22 8.68 -1.69 -6.17
C ALA A 22 9.26 -1.15 -7.50
N ILE A 23 9.86 -2.02 -8.32
CA ILE A 23 10.38 -1.64 -9.65
C ILE A 23 9.24 -1.18 -10.56
N ARG A 24 8.11 -1.90 -10.59
CA ARG A 24 6.95 -1.51 -11.40
C ARG A 24 6.39 -0.15 -10.98
N ILE A 25 6.23 0.07 -9.68
CA ILE A 25 5.73 1.35 -9.14
C ILE A 25 6.73 2.47 -9.45
N GLY A 26 8.03 2.25 -9.24
CA GLY A 26 9.07 3.22 -9.56
C GLY A 26 9.04 3.64 -11.04
N ARG A 27 8.88 2.68 -11.95
CA ARG A 27 8.72 2.96 -13.38
C ARG A 27 7.44 3.74 -13.70
N GLN A 28 6.31 3.37 -13.08
CA GLN A 28 5.05 4.10 -13.26
C GLN A 28 5.16 5.55 -12.78
N VAL A 29 5.77 5.76 -11.61
CA VAL A 29 5.99 7.11 -11.06
C VAL A 29 6.90 7.92 -11.98
N ALA A 30 7.99 7.33 -12.48
CA ALA A 30 8.87 8.01 -13.43
C ALA A 30 8.13 8.48 -14.70
N PHE A 31 7.30 7.61 -15.30
CA PHE A 31 6.49 8.00 -16.46
C PHE A 31 5.42 9.03 -16.12
N LEU A 32 4.80 8.96 -14.93
CA LEU A 32 3.82 9.96 -14.49
C LEU A 32 4.48 11.33 -14.28
N VAL A 33 5.70 11.38 -13.75
CA VAL A 33 6.45 12.64 -13.60
C VAL A 33 6.73 13.24 -14.97
N VAL A 34 7.22 12.44 -15.92
CA VAL A 34 7.45 12.89 -17.31
C VAL A 34 6.14 13.39 -17.94
N ALA A 35 5.05 12.61 -17.81
CA ALA A 35 3.75 12.99 -18.32
C ALA A 35 3.22 14.29 -17.68
N ALA A 36 3.48 14.53 -16.39
CA ALA A 36 3.10 15.76 -15.71
C ALA A 36 3.88 16.96 -16.25
N VAL A 37 5.20 16.84 -16.43
CA VAL A 37 6.04 17.92 -16.99
C VAL A 37 5.63 18.26 -18.43
N PHE A 38 5.54 17.25 -19.30
CA PHE A 38 5.13 17.47 -20.69
C PHE A 38 3.66 17.89 -20.80
N GLY A 39 2.78 17.42 -19.91
CA GLY A 39 1.39 17.83 -19.84
C GLY A 39 1.26 19.31 -19.49
N LEU A 40 2.01 19.81 -18.50
CA LEU A 40 2.03 21.23 -18.15
C LEU A 40 2.53 22.10 -19.32
N LEU A 41 3.61 21.67 -19.99
CA LEU A 41 4.13 22.36 -21.17
C LEU A 41 3.11 22.36 -22.33
N ALA A 42 2.40 21.24 -22.53
CA ALA A 42 1.37 21.11 -23.55
C ALA A 42 0.14 21.99 -23.26
N ILE A 43 -0.25 22.13 -21.99
CA ILE A 43 -1.33 23.04 -21.59
C ILE A 43 -0.91 24.49 -21.86
N LEU A 44 0.31 24.87 -21.49
CA LEU A 44 0.81 26.24 -21.70
C LEU A 44 0.93 26.57 -23.19
N SER A 45 1.54 25.69 -23.99
CA SER A 45 1.68 25.90 -25.43
C SER A 45 0.34 25.79 -26.15
N GLY A 46 -0.54 24.90 -25.72
CA GLY A 46 -1.91 24.76 -26.21
C GLY A 46 -2.74 26.02 -25.96
N HIS A 47 -2.64 26.62 -24.78
CA HIS A 47 -3.30 27.89 -24.46
C HIS A 47 -2.83 29.02 -25.41
N ALA A 48 -1.52 29.18 -25.57
CA ALA A 48 -0.95 30.18 -26.49
C ALA A 48 -1.38 29.92 -27.95
N LEU A 49 -1.41 28.66 -28.38
CA LEU A 49 -1.87 28.27 -29.70
C LEU A 49 -3.37 28.57 -29.90
N LEU A 50 -4.19 28.32 -28.89
CA LEU A 50 -5.63 28.58 -28.94
C LEU A 50 -5.92 30.09 -29.04
N TRP A 51 -5.16 30.90 -28.29
CA TRP A 51 -5.21 32.35 -28.40
C TRP A 51 -4.79 32.84 -29.79
N ALA A 52 -3.66 32.33 -30.31
CA ALA A 52 -3.16 32.69 -31.63
C ALA A 52 -4.16 32.28 -32.74
N PHE A 53 -4.80 31.12 -32.61
CA PHE A 53 -5.83 30.66 -33.54
C PHE A 53 -7.08 31.56 -33.50
N ALA A 54 -7.53 31.92 -32.30
CA ALA A 54 -8.67 32.82 -32.13
C ALA A 54 -8.39 34.22 -32.72
N TYR A 55 -7.18 34.72 -32.53
CA TYR A 55 -6.76 36.03 -33.03
C TYR A 55 -6.51 36.02 -34.56
N GLN A 56 -5.69 35.10 -35.06
CA GLN A 56 -5.22 35.10 -36.45
C GLN A 56 -6.22 34.45 -37.41
N THR A 57 -6.87 33.36 -37.01
CA THR A 57 -7.72 32.57 -37.92
C THR A 57 -9.19 32.97 -37.83
N LEU A 58 -9.70 33.16 -36.61
CA LEU A 58 -11.10 33.56 -36.41
C LEU A 58 -11.32 35.08 -36.49
N GLY A 59 -10.24 35.86 -36.55
CA GLY A 59 -10.29 37.32 -36.67
C GLY A 59 -10.84 38.02 -35.44
N PHE A 60 -10.82 37.38 -34.26
CA PHE A 60 -11.25 38.05 -33.03
C PHE A 60 -10.30 39.19 -32.65
N SER A 61 -10.85 40.21 -31.99
CA SER A 61 -10.03 41.23 -31.33
C SER A 61 -9.18 40.59 -30.21
N VAL A 62 -8.12 41.28 -29.79
CA VAL A 62 -7.25 40.83 -28.68
C VAL A 62 -8.07 40.47 -27.44
N LEU A 63 -9.05 41.32 -27.09
CA LEU A 63 -9.95 41.08 -25.96
C LEU A 63 -10.88 39.89 -26.21
N GLY A 64 -11.45 39.77 -27.42
CA GLY A 64 -12.33 38.65 -27.78
C GLY A 64 -11.62 37.30 -27.73
N ALA A 65 -10.39 37.24 -28.26
CA ALA A 65 -9.56 36.04 -28.19
C ALA A 65 -9.20 35.67 -26.74
N ALA A 66 -8.84 36.66 -25.91
CA ALA A 66 -8.55 36.42 -24.50
C ALA A 66 -9.76 35.90 -23.72
N ILE A 67 -10.95 36.49 -23.93
CA ILE A 67 -12.21 36.04 -23.29
C ILE A 67 -12.55 34.60 -23.71
N LEU A 68 -12.41 34.27 -25.00
CA LEU A 68 -12.71 32.93 -25.51
C LEU A 68 -11.80 31.87 -24.87
N VAL A 69 -10.50 32.11 -24.85
CA VAL A 69 -9.53 31.18 -24.25
C VAL A 69 -9.80 31.04 -22.75
N PHE A 70 -10.05 32.15 -22.04
CA PHE A 70 -10.40 32.11 -20.62
C PHE A 70 -11.68 31.31 -20.35
N ALA A 71 -12.70 31.43 -21.20
CA ALA A 71 -13.94 30.67 -21.07
C ALA A 71 -13.69 29.16 -21.24
N ILE A 72 -12.85 28.77 -22.20
CA ILE A 72 -12.48 27.38 -22.45
C ILE A 72 -11.67 26.81 -21.27
N ASP A 73 -10.69 27.56 -20.78
CA ASP A 73 -9.89 27.16 -19.62
C ASP A 73 -10.76 27.02 -18.37
N GLY A 74 -11.67 27.96 -18.14
CA GLY A 74 -12.62 27.91 -17.03
C GLY A 74 -13.52 26.67 -17.10
N ALA A 75 -14.03 26.34 -18.29
CA ALA A 75 -14.83 25.14 -18.50
C ALA A 75 -14.04 23.85 -18.25
N MET A 76 -12.80 23.78 -18.75
CA MET A 76 -11.92 22.63 -18.52
C MET A 76 -11.52 22.50 -17.04
N ALA A 77 -11.16 23.59 -16.38
CA ALA A 77 -10.83 23.61 -14.96
C ALA A 77 -12.01 23.10 -14.11
N LEU A 78 -13.23 23.54 -14.41
CA LEU A 78 -14.44 23.06 -13.74
C LEU A 78 -14.67 21.56 -13.99
N LEU A 79 -14.50 21.09 -15.22
CA LEU A 79 -14.66 19.68 -15.58
C LEU A 79 -13.63 18.79 -14.86
N PHE A 80 -12.35 19.18 -14.84
CA PHE A 80 -11.31 18.47 -14.11
C PHE A 80 -11.51 18.52 -12.60
N LEU A 81 -12.03 19.62 -12.05
CA LEU A 81 -12.40 19.71 -10.64
C LEU A 81 -13.53 18.73 -10.30
N LEU A 82 -14.57 18.65 -11.12
CA LEU A 82 -15.69 17.74 -10.93
C LEU A 82 -15.28 16.27 -11.07
N LEU A 83 -14.44 15.95 -12.05
CA LEU A 83 -13.89 14.61 -12.23
C LEU A 83 -12.91 14.23 -11.12
N GLY A 84 -12.04 15.15 -10.70
CA GLY A 84 -11.08 14.93 -9.62
C GLY A 84 -11.73 14.75 -8.25
N ARG A 85 -12.88 15.41 -8.00
CA ARG A 85 -13.69 15.19 -6.79
C ARG A 85 -14.32 13.80 -6.73
N ARG A 86 -14.48 13.11 -7.86
CA ARG A 86 -14.92 11.71 -7.85
C ARG A 86 -13.73 10.84 -7.45
N SER A 87 -13.57 10.61 -6.14
CA SER A 87 -12.57 9.68 -5.63
C SER A 87 -12.94 8.25 -6.02
N ILE A 88 -12.47 7.81 -7.19
CA ILE A 88 -12.46 6.39 -7.51
C ILE A 88 -11.38 5.78 -6.62
N MET A 89 -11.81 5.06 -5.59
CA MET A 89 -10.94 4.38 -4.64
C MET A 89 -9.98 3.48 -5.44
N THR A 90 -8.70 3.84 -5.43
CA THR A 90 -7.75 3.21 -6.34
C THR A 90 -7.57 1.75 -5.96
N ALA A 91 -7.38 0.87 -6.95
CA ALA A 91 -7.12 -0.56 -6.70
C ALA A 91 -5.91 -0.77 -5.77
N THR A 92 -4.95 0.16 -5.76
CA THR A 92 -3.84 0.22 -4.82
C THR A 92 -4.27 0.48 -3.39
N GLU A 93 -5.21 1.38 -3.16
CA GLU A 93 -5.75 1.68 -1.83
C GLU A 93 -6.62 0.53 -1.32
N ILE A 94 -7.39 -0.10 -2.20
CA ILE A 94 -8.16 -1.32 -1.90
C ILE A 94 -7.21 -2.46 -1.52
N ARG A 95 -6.15 -2.71 -2.31
CA ARG A 95 -5.14 -3.74 -2.00
C ARG A 95 -4.37 -3.45 -0.71
N ALA A 96 -4.03 -2.20 -0.44
CA ALA A 96 -3.37 -1.81 0.80
C ALA A 96 -4.27 -2.02 2.02
N ARG A 97 -5.57 -1.71 1.90
CA ARG A 97 -6.58 -2.01 2.94
C ARG A 97 -6.76 -3.51 3.12
N PHE A 98 -6.86 -4.27 2.02
CA PHE A 98 -7.03 -5.72 2.06
C PHE A 98 -5.80 -6.41 2.68
N ALA A 99 -4.58 -5.99 2.32
CA ALA A 99 -3.34 -6.50 2.91
C ALA A 99 -3.23 -6.16 4.40
N ARG A 100 -3.62 -4.94 4.80
CA ARG A 100 -3.68 -4.54 6.22
C ARG A 100 -4.69 -5.40 6.99
N GLU A 101 -5.88 -5.62 6.43
CA GLU A 101 -6.92 -6.44 7.06
C GLU A 101 -6.51 -7.90 7.15
N HIS A 102 -5.94 -8.48 6.09
CA HIS A 102 -5.39 -9.84 6.12
C HIS A 102 -4.29 -9.98 7.18
N ALA A 103 -3.31 -9.08 7.23
CA ALA A 103 -2.24 -9.12 8.21
C ALA A 103 -2.77 -9.02 9.66
N LEU A 104 -3.78 -8.17 9.89
CA LEU A 104 -4.43 -8.07 11.20
C LEU A 104 -5.21 -9.35 11.56
N ASN A 105 -5.85 -9.97 10.58
CA ASN A 105 -6.62 -11.19 10.80
C ASN A 105 -5.70 -12.39 11.06
N GLU A 106 -4.60 -12.51 10.32
CA GLU A 106 -3.54 -13.50 10.56
C GLU A 106 -2.89 -13.30 11.94
N LEU A 107 -2.62 -12.05 12.35
CA LEU A 107 -2.13 -11.73 13.69
C LEU A 107 -3.11 -12.19 14.78
N ARG A 108 -4.42 -11.94 14.59
CA ARG A 108 -5.45 -12.41 15.52
C ARG A 108 -5.53 -13.94 15.56
N GLN A 109 -5.43 -14.60 14.41
CA GLN A 109 -5.43 -16.06 14.33
C GLN A 109 -4.18 -16.66 14.98
N ALA A 110 -3.01 -16.07 14.76
CA ALA A 110 -1.76 -16.47 15.39
C ALA A 110 -1.82 -16.25 16.91
N MET A 111 -2.36 -15.12 17.38
CA MET A 111 -2.59 -14.89 18.81
C MET A 111 -3.62 -15.86 19.39
N ALA A 112 -4.71 -16.16 18.68
CA ALA A 112 -5.71 -17.11 19.14
C ALA A 112 -5.14 -18.54 19.20
N LEU A 113 -4.40 -18.96 18.19
CA LEU A 113 -3.69 -20.24 18.19
C LEU A 113 -2.66 -20.29 19.31
N THR A 114 -1.87 -19.23 19.49
CA THR A 114 -0.88 -19.18 20.58
C THR A 114 -1.56 -19.21 21.94
N ALA A 115 -2.66 -18.47 22.13
CA ALA A 115 -3.45 -18.46 23.35
C ALA A 115 -4.11 -19.83 23.62
N VAL A 116 -4.68 -20.49 22.62
CA VAL A 116 -5.25 -21.84 22.71
C VAL A 116 -4.16 -22.86 23.02
N THR A 117 -3.03 -22.80 22.32
CA THR A 117 -1.88 -23.69 22.55
C THR A 117 -1.32 -23.49 23.96
N THR A 118 -1.23 -22.24 24.43
CA THR A 118 -0.79 -21.90 25.79
C THR A 118 -1.84 -22.26 26.84
N ALA A 119 -3.13 -22.20 26.52
CA ALA A 119 -4.22 -22.59 27.40
C ALA A 119 -4.36 -24.12 27.51
N ILE A 120 -3.99 -24.88 26.46
CA ILE A 120 -3.93 -26.34 26.48
C ILE A 120 -2.61 -26.80 27.12
N ALA A 121 -1.49 -26.16 26.78
CA ALA A 121 -0.19 -26.44 27.36
C ALA A 121 -0.02 -25.86 28.78
N GLY A 122 -0.91 -24.98 29.24
CA GLY A 122 -0.85 -24.35 30.56
C GLY A 122 -1.18 -25.32 31.70
N PRO A 123 -2.34 -26.01 31.67
CA PRO A 123 -2.69 -27.07 32.63
C PRO A 123 -1.74 -28.27 32.53
N VAL A 124 -1.47 -28.72 31.30
CA VAL A 124 -0.58 -29.86 31.03
C VAL A 124 0.87 -29.53 31.43
N GLY A 125 1.33 -28.33 31.11
CA GLY A 125 2.64 -27.81 31.49
C GLY A 125 2.78 -27.57 32.98
N ARG A 126 1.75 -27.07 33.68
CA ARG A 126 1.77 -26.98 35.16
C ARG A 126 1.86 -28.35 35.82
N GLN A 127 1.14 -29.34 35.31
CA GLN A 127 1.19 -30.70 35.84
C GLN A 127 2.53 -31.37 35.55
N ALA A 128 3.05 -31.25 34.33
CA ALA A 128 4.38 -31.73 33.96
C ALA A 128 5.48 -31.05 34.78
N LEU A 129 5.41 -29.73 34.98
CA LEU A 129 6.36 -28.96 35.78
C LEU A 129 6.31 -29.38 37.26
N ARG A 130 5.10 -29.62 37.81
CA ARG A 130 4.95 -30.16 39.17
C ARG A 130 5.53 -31.57 39.29
N ALA A 131 5.30 -32.44 38.31
CA ALA A 131 5.84 -33.79 38.30
C ALA A 131 7.38 -33.77 38.24
N ILE A 132 7.96 -32.93 37.38
CA ILE A 132 9.40 -32.74 37.28
C ILE A 132 9.97 -32.16 38.59
N LEU A 133 9.34 -31.13 39.17
CA LEU A 133 9.76 -30.56 40.46
C LEU A 133 9.71 -31.58 41.59
N HIS A 134 8.71 -32.46 41.59
CA HIS A 134 8.58 -33.52 42.58
C HIS A 134 9.67 -34.59 42.41
N LEU A 135 10.03 -34.91 41.16
CA LEU A 135 11.12 -35.83 40.84
C LEU A 135 12.49 -35.24 41.19
N VAL A 136 12.71 -33.95 40.91
CA VAL A 136 13.94 -33.24 41.29
C VAL A 136 14.06 -33.16 42.82
N ARG A 137 12.97 -32.86 43.54
CA ARG A 137 12.96 -32.88 45.01
C ARG A 137 13.17 -34.27 45.60
N SER A 138 12.63 -35.33 45.00
CA SER A 138 12.83 -36.69 45.53
C SER A 138 14.25 -37.21 45.30
N VAL A 139 14.92 -36.76 44.25
CA VAL A 139 16.32 -37.09 43.95
C VAL A 139 17.29 -36.27 44.82
N PHE A 140 17.01 -34.99 45.06
CA PHE A 140 17.88 -34.12 45.86
C PHE A 140 17.56 -34.07 47.36
N GLY A 141 16.35 -34.44 47.77
CA GLY A 141 15.90 -34.43 49.18
C GLY A 141 16.31 -35.67 49.99
N ARG A 142 16.99 -36.66 49.37
CA ARG A 142 17.40 -37.91 50.04
C ARG A 142 18.82 -37.87 50.63
N LYS A 143 19.40 -36.67 50.80
CA LYS A 143 20.64 -36.45 51.57
C LYS A 143 20.46 -35.24 52.48
N GLY A 144 19.96 -35.47 53.69
CA GLY A 144 19.91 -34.45 54.73
C GLY A 144 18.97 -34.83 55.87
N ILE A 145 19.54 -35.50 56.89
CA ILE A 145 18.98 -35.98 58.17
C ILE A 145 18.32 -37.35 58.09
#